data_AF-A0A090QZ48-F1
#
_entry.id   AF-A0A090QZ48-F1
#
_cell.length_a   1.000
_cell.length_b   1.000
_cell.length_c   1.000
_cell.angle_alpha   90.00
_cell.angle_beta   90.00
_cell.angle_gamma   90.00
#
_symmetry.space_group_name_H-M   'P 1'
#
loop_
_entity.id
_entity.type
_entity.pdbx_description
1 polymer ?
#
loop_
_entity_poly.entity_id
_entity_poly.type
_entity_poly.pdbx_seq_one_letter_code
_entity_poly.pdbx_strand_id
1 'polypeptide(L)'
;MNDIKAVTPDSLQYLVTDMFETITLYNNKVKDATYQELPDGKYLVTLDAQVIKYRSNEKGKSVYKNIAGDSLTFTPEGKTKALQSLPLADYIEVGVFGEVDEDTGVEKVLYLKKLKVTEISNNFDIIVDAKPVEAGIDPYNKLIDRNSDDNRSKLSEKKSSTTAKE
;
A
#
# COMPACT_ATOMS: atom_id res chain seq x y z
N MET A 1 5.35 27.89 -9.41
CA MET A 1 4.73 26.60 -9.80
C MET A 1 5.24 26.10 -11.15
N ASN A 2 5.28 26.95 -12.18
CA ASN A 2 5.72 26.56 -13.52
C ASN A 2 7.15 26.02 -13.57
N ASP A 3 8.07 26.57 -12.77
CA ASP A 3 9.47 26.13 -12.76
C ASP A 3 9.62 24.71 -12.20
N ILE A 4 8.84 24.33 -11.18
CA ILE A 4 8.84 22.96 -10.61
C ILE A 4 8.24 21.96 -11.60
N LYS A 5 7.13 22.33 -12.27
CA LYS A 5 6.53 21.47 -13.31
C LYS A 5 7.48 21.29 -14.50
N ALA A 6 8.19 22.34 -14.93
CA ALA A 6 9.09 22.26 -16.09
C ALA A 6 10.27 21.28 -15.90
N VAL A 7 10.71 21.07 -14.66
CA VAL A 7 11.84 20.18 -14.34
C VAL A 7 11.42 18.81 -13.77
N THR A 8 10.12 18.58 -13.56
CA THR A 8 9.61 17.30 -13.06
C THR A 8 9.33 16.35 -14.23
N PRO A 9 9.84 15.11 -14.23
CA PRO A 9 9.51 14.13 -15.26
C PRO A 9 8.01 13.87 -15.37
N ASP A 10 7.50 13.57 -16.57
CA ASP A 10 6.07 13.31 -16.82
C ASP A 10 5.49 12.25 -15.87
N SER A 11 6.27 11.23 -15.54
CA SER A 11 5.88 10.17 -14.61
C SER A 11 5.61 10.64 -13.18
N LEU A 12 6.08 11.83 -12.80
CA LEU A 12 5.97 12.41 -11.46
C LEU A 12 5.14 13.71 -11.43
N GLN A 13 4.61 14.18 -12.56
CA GLN A 13 3.79 15.39 -12.62
C GLN A 13 2.55 15.32 -11.72
N TYR A 14 2.02 14.11 -11.51
CA TYR A 14 0.90 13.88 -10.59
C TYR A 14 1.25 14.35 -9.16
N LEU A 15 2.47 14.09 -8.70
CA LEU A 15 2.93 14.38 -7.35
C LEU A 15 2.95 15.88 -7.07
N VAL A 16 3.36 16.69 -8.05
CA VAL A 16 3.36 18.17 -7.92
C VAL A 16 1.95 18.70 -7.69
N THR A 17 0.98 18.17 -8.44
CA THR A 17 -0.43 18.57 -8.29
C THR A 17 -0.97 18.16 -6.93
N ASP A 18 -0.69 16.94 -6.50
CA ASP A 18 -1.19 16.41 -5.24
C ASP A 18 -0.56 17.05 -4.00
N MET A 19 0.70 17.47 -4.06
CA MET A 19 1.39 18.09 -2.93
C MET A 19 1.15 19.59 -2.81
N PHE A 20 0.96 20.31 -3.93
CA PHE A 20 0.96 21.77 -3.92
C PHE A 20 -0.34 22.43 -4.41
N GLU A 21 -1.21 21.71 -5.14
CA GLU A 21 -2.41 22.30 -5.74
C GLU A 21 -3.71 21.77 -5.13
N THR A 22 -3.69 20.59 -4.51
CA THR A 22 -4.88 19.97 -3.95
C THR A 22 -4.64 19.36 -2.58
N ILE A 23 -5.70 19.29 -1.76
CA ILE A 23 -5.69 18.50 -0.52
C ILE A 23 -5.95 17.04 -0.91
N THR A 24 -4.89 16.32 -1.26
CA THR A 24 -4.94 14.90 -1.59
C THR A 24 -4.76 14.05 -0.34
N LEU A 25 -5.68 13.12 -0.13
CA LEU A 25 -5.67 12.17 0.97
C LEU A 25 -5.66 10.74 0.43
N TYR A 26 -5.16 9.85 1.27
CA TYR A 26 -5.11 8.43 1.02
C TYR A 26 -5.95 7.67 2.07
N ASN A 27 -6.33 6.46 1.70
CA ASN A 27 -6.79 5.41 2.59
C ASN A 27 -6.06 4.15 2.15
N ASN A 28 -4.94 3.92 2.80
CA ASN A 28 -4.07 2.77 2.66
C ASN A 28 -4.48 1.78 3.75
N LYS A 29 -4.61 0.51 3.39
CA LYS A 29 -5.03 -0.51 4.35
C LYS A 29 -4.47 -1.86 3.95
N VAL A 30 -3.95 -2.60 4.92
CA VAL A 30 -3.68 -4.02 4.77
C VAL A 30 -4.95 -4.82 5.02
N LYS A 31 -5.32 -5.67 4.07
CA LYS A 31 -6.47 -6.58 4.15
C LYS A 31 -6.09 -7.90 4.76
N ASP A 32 -5.04 -8.50 4.23
CA ASP A 32 -4.48 -9.75 4.69
C ASP A 32 -2.98 -9.72 4.50
N ALA A 33 -2.27 -10.41 5.40
CA ALA A 33 -0.83 -10.48 5.38
C ALA A 33 -0.43 -11.86 5.86
N THR A 34 0.18 -12.64 4.96
CA THR A 34 0.61 -14.00 5.26
C THR A 34 2.05 -14.22 4.86
N TYR A 35 2.70 -15.18 5.51
CA TYR A 35 4.03 -15.63 5.12
C TYR A 35 4.09 -17.17 5.01
N GLN A 36 4.99 -17.64 4.16
CA GLN A 36 5.29 -19.06 3.97
C GLN A 36 6.80 -19.25 3.91
N GLU A 37 7.32 -20.21 4.67
CA GLU A 37 8.72 -20.63 4.56
C GLU A 37 8.95 -21.42 3.26
N LEU A 38 9.97 -21.04 2.52
CA LEU A 38 10.38 -21.65 1.27
C LEU A 38 11.45 -22.73 1.54
N PRO A 39 11.59 -23.73 0.64
CA PRO A 39 12.56 -24.82 0.83
C PRO A 39 14.03 -24.38 0.90
N ASP A 40 14.34 -23.18 0.43
CA ASP A 40 15.67 -22.58 0.43
C ASP A 40 15.99 -21.82 1.74
N GLY A 41 15.08 -21.84 2.73
CA GLY A 41 15.21 -21.13 4.00
C GLY A 41 14.84 -19.64 3.93
N LYS A 42 14.31 -19.17 2.79
CA LYS A 42 13.73 -17.83 2.66
C LYS A 42 12.24 -17.85 3.03
N TYR A 43 11.64 -16.68 3.14
CA TYR A 43 10.21 -16.54 3.42
C TYR A 43 9.53 -15.76 2.30
N LEU A 44 8.47 -16.33 1.73
CA LEU A 44 7.55 -15.64 0.84
C LEU A 44 6.49 -14.93 1.68
N VAL A 45 6.40 -13.62 1.56
CA VAL A 45 5.37 -12.78 2.16
C VAL A 45 4.38 -12.40 1.08
N THR A 46 3.11 -12.71 1.30
CA THR A 46 1.99 -12.27 0.46
C THR A 46 1.20 -11.21 1.23
N LEU A 47 1.17 -10.00 0.68
CA LEU A 47 0.50 -8.85 1.26
C LEU A 47 -0.65 -8.40 0.34
N ASP A 48 -1.88 -8.50 0.85
CA ASP A 48 -3.06 -7.92 0.22
C ASP A 48 -3.30 -6.52 0.77
N ALA A 49 -3.14 -5.52 -0.08
CA ALA A 49 -3.27 -4.12 0.29
C ALA A 49 -4.33 -3.40 -0.56
N GLN A 50 -5.08 -2.53 0.09
CA GLN A 50 -6.05 -1.65 -0.54
C GLN A 50 -5.54 -0.21 -0.48
N VAL A 51 -5.58 0.48 -1.61
CA VAL A 51 -5.17 1.88 -1.74
C VAL A 51 -6.30 2.68 -2.37
N ILE A 52 -6.73 3.73 -1.70
CA ILE A 52 -7.70 4.68 -2.24
C ILE A 52 -7.12 6.08 -2.13
N LYS A 53 -7.17 6.81 -3.23
CA LYS A 53 -6.81 8.22 -3.31
C LYS A 53 -8.06 9.07 -3.50
N TYR A 54 -8.17 10.16 -2.75
CA TYR A 54 -9.29 11.08 -2.85
C TYR A 54 -8.88 12.49 -2.49
N ARG A 55 -9.64 13.47 -2.95
CA ARG A 55 -9.44 14.88 -2.60
C ARG A 55 -10.54 15.36 -1.67
N SER A 56 -10.23 16.34 -0.82
CA SER A 56 -11.26 17.07 -0.08
C SER A 56 -11.58 18.38 -0.80
N ASN A 57 -12.85 18.64 -1.07
CA ASN A 57 -13.28 19.92 -1.63
C ASN A 57 -13.42 21.01 -0.54
N GLU A 58 -13.74 22.23 -0.93
CA GLU A 58 -13.91 23.40 -0.02
C GLU A 58 -14.95 23.17 1.10
N LYS A 59 -15.87 22.21 0.91
CA LYS A 59 -16.90 21.82 1.90
C LYS A 59 -16.50 20.59 2.73
N GLY A 60 -15.26 20.13 2.61
CA GLY A 60 -14.74 18.94 3.30
C GLY A 60 -15.21 17.60 2.72
N LYS A 61 -15.94 17.59 1.59
CA LYS A 61 -16.49 16.37 0.99
C LYS A 61 -15.43 15.66 0.14
N SER A 62 -15.36 14.33 0.26
CA SER A 62 -14.48 13.48 -0.53
C SER A 62 -14.89 13.46 -2.01
N VAL A 63 -13.90 13.69 -2.88
CA VAL A 63 -14.02 13.65 -4.35
C VAL A 63 -13.10 12.56 -4.88
N TYR A 64 -13.68 11.64 -5.66
CA TYR A 64 -13.01 10.46 -6.21
C TYR A 64 -12.83 10.51 -7.74
N LYS A 65 -13.20 11.63 -8.37
CA LYS A 65 -13.08 11.84 -9.81
C LYS A 65 -12.05 12.93 -10.10
N ASN A 66 -11.20 12.73 -11.10
CA ASN A 66 -10.31 13.78 -11.57
C ASN A 66 -11.10 14.84 -12.39
N ILE A 67 -10.40 15.86 -12.89
CA ILE A 67 -11.02 16.94 -13.69
C ILE A 67 -11.61 16.40 -15.01
N ALA A 68 -10.99 15.38 -15.60
CA ALA A 68 -11.48 14.71 -16.81
C ALA A 68 -12.72 13.82 -16.55
N GLY A 69 -13.04 13.53 -15.29
CA GLY A 69 -14.16 12.67 -14.89
C GLY A 69 -13.78 11.22 -14.62
N ASP A 70 -12.49 10.86 -14.74
CA ASP A 70 -11.99 9.50 -14.52
C ASP A 70 -12.01 9.15 -13.03
N SER A 71 -12.31 7.89 -12.73
CA SER A 71 -12.26 7.30 -11.39
C SER A 71 -12.06 5.80 -11.51
N LEU A 72 -11.32 5.24 -10.55
CA LEU A 72 -11.21 3.80 -10.36
C LEU A 72 -12.35 3.33 -9.45
N THR A 73 -12.90 2.16 -9.76
CA THR A 73 -13.88 1.49 -8.92
C THR A 73 -13.45 0.05 -8.67
N PHE A 74 -13.69 -0.44 -7.46
CA PHE A 74 -13.41 -1.82 -7.08
C PHE A 74 -14.46 -2.29 -6.09
N THR A 75 -15.06 -3.44 -6.34
CA THR A 75 -16.04 -4.04 -5.42
C THR A 75 -15.39 -5.25 -4.79
N PRO A 76 -15.05 -5.21 -3.49
CA PRO A 76 -14.52 -6.37 -2.80
C PRO A 76 -15.52 -7.54 -2.84
N GLU A 77 -15.00 -8.76 -2.90
CA GLU A 77 -15.83 -9.96 -2.91
C GLU A 77 -16.75 -10.00 -1.67
N GLY A 78 -18.03 -10.34 -1.88
CA GLY A 78 -19.04 -10.35 -0.81
C GLY A 78 -19.51 -8.96 -0.34
N LYS A 79 -19.12 -7.87 -1.00
CA LYS A 79 -19.64 -6.52 -0.73
C LYS A 79 -20.55 -6.04 -1.86
N THR A 80 -21.58 -5.28 -1.50
CA THR A 80 -22.51 -4.64 -2.46
C THR A 80 -22.07 -3.22 -2.82
N LYS A 81 -21.20 -2.60 -2.01
CA LYS A 81 -20.73 -1.24 -2.19
C LYS A 81 -19.36 -1.23 -2.87
N ALA A 82 -19.31 -0.62 -4.04
CA ALA A 82 -18.05 -0.33 -4.72
C ALA A 82 -17.25 0.73 -3.95
N LEU A 83 -15.96 0.47 -3.81
CA LEU A 83 -14.96 1.46 -3.42
C LEU A 83 -14.63 2.32 -4.64
N GLN A 84 -14.29 3.57 -4.40
CA GLN A 84 -13.93 4.53 -5.44
C GLN A 84 -12.61 5.17 -5.09
N SER A 85 -11.80 5.45 -6.10
CA SER A 85 -10.55 6.18 -5.99
C SER A 85 -10.42 7.13 -7.17
N LEU A 86 -9.68 8.21 -6.96
CA LEU A 86 -9.04 8.92 -8.07
C LEU A 86 -8.12 7.94 -8.83
N PRO A 87 -7.84 8.20 -10.12
CA PRO A 87 -6.83 7.45 -10.85
C PRO A 87 -5.54 7.37 -10.06
N LEU A 88 -5.02 6.16 -9.91
CA LEU A 88 -3.79 5.86 -9.19
C LEU A 88 -2.65 5.72 -10.19
N ALA A 89 -1.53 6.35 -9.89
CA ALA A 89 -0.25 6.18 -10.59
C ALA A 89 0.90 6.43 -9.60
N ASP A 90 0.68 6.03 -8.36
CA ASP A 90 1.39 6.54 -7.20
C ASP A 90 2.47 5.57 -6.76
N TYR A 91 3.70 6.06 -6.56
CA TYR A 91 4.75 5.27 -5.92
C TYR A 91 4.56 5.27 -4.40
N ILE A 92 4.15 4.13 -3.85
CA ILE A 92 3.90 3.94 -2.42
C ILE A 92 4.92 2.94 -1.88
N GLU A 93 5.44 3.19 -0.68
CA GLU A 93 6.36 2.25 -0.05
C GLU A 93 5.63 1.02 0.45
N VAL A 94 6.17 -0.15 0.14
CA VAL A 94 5.76 -1.43 0.72
C VAL A 94 6.92 -1.95 1.54
N GLY A 95 6.62 -2.33 2.78
CA GLY A 95 7.60 -2.76 3.78
C GLY A 95 7.28 -4.11 4.38
N VAL A 96 8.34 -4.86 4.69
CA VAL A 96 8.29 -6.10 5.48
C VAL A 96 9.30 -5.97 6.62
N PHE A 97 8.85 -6.27 7.82
CA PHE A 97 9.57 -6.09 9.08
C PHE A 97 9.70 -7.42 9.81
N GLY A 98 10.87 -7.67 10.37
CA GLY A 98 11.19 -8.85 11.16
C GLY A 98 11.08 -8.57 12.66
N GLU A 99 11.79 -9.38 13.45
CA GLU A 99 11.83 -9.22 14.90
C GLU A 99 12.48 -7.89 15.33
N VAL A 100 12.10 -7.45 16.53
CA VAL A 100 12.71 -6.30 17.20
C VAL A 100 14.04 -6.74 17.77
N ASP A 101 15.08 -6.00 17.46
CA ASP A 101 16.40 -6.17 18.06
C ASP A 101 16.33 -5.82 19.56
N GLU A 102 16.68 -6.76 20.43
CA GLU A 102 16.52 -6.62 21.88
C GLU A 102 17.43 -5.54 22.48
N ASP A 103 18.59 -5.29 21.87
CA ASP A 103 19.58 -4.32 22.37
C ASP A 103 19.20 -2.89 21.99
N THR A 104 18.66 -2.70 20.79
CA THR A 104 18.35 -1.37 20.23
C THR A 104 16.87 -1.01 20.33
N GLY A 105 15.97 -1.99 20.49
CA GLY A 105 14.52 -1.81 20.45
C GLY A 105 13.98 -1.47 19.06
N VAL A 106 14.78 -1.62 18.00
CA VAL A 106 14.40 -1.27 16.63
C VAL A 106 14.02 -2.54 15.86
N GLU A 107 12.88 -2.51 15.15
CA GLU A 107 12.48 -3.61 14.27
C GLU A 107 13.43 -3.76 13.08
N LYS A 108 13.73 -5.01 12.70
CA LYS A 108 14.55 -5.28 11.53
C LYS A 108 13.77 -5.04 10.24
N VAL A 109 14.23 -4.11 9.40
CA VAL A 109 13.65 -3.90 8.06
C VAL A 109 14.16 -4.98 7.10
N LEU A 110 13.28 -5.90 6.70
CA LEU A 110 13.61 -6.99 5.78
C LEU A 110 13.42 -6.59 4.32
N TYR A 111 12.45 -5.73 4.07
CA TYR A 111 12.16 -5.18 2.75
C TYR A 111 11.58 -3.77 2.91
N LEU A 112 12.01 -2.84 2.06
CA LEU A 112 11.37 -1.53 1.93
C LEU A 112 11.62 -0.99 0.53
N LYS A 113 10.60 -0.97 -0.32
CA LYS A 113 10.70 -0.43 -1.69
C LYS A 113 9.46 0.35 -2.07
N LYS A 114 9.67 1.37 -2.92
CA LYS A 114 8.58 2.09 -3.58
C LYS A 114 8.08 1.28 -4.77
N LEU A 115 6.81 0.89 -4.72
CA LEU A 115 6.13 0.18 -5.80
C LEU A 115 5.06 1.09 -6.41
N LYS A 116 4.91 1.03 -7.73
CA LYS A 116 3.89 1.82 -8.43
C LYS A 116 2.53 1.14 -8.24
N VAL A 117 1.59 1.85 -7.65
CA VAL A 117 0.22 1.42 -7.43
C VAL A 117 -0.68 2.10 -8.47
N THR A 118 -1.39 1.29 -9.27
CA THR A 118 -2.30 1.76 -10.31
C THR A 118 -3.75 1.31 -10.10
N GLU A 119 -3.99 0.45 -9.11
CA GLU A 119 -5.28 -0.18 -8.83
C GLU A 119 -5.65 -0.06 -7.34
N ILE A 120 -6.94 -0.20 -7.03
CA ILE A 120 -7.43 -0.11 -5.64
C ILE A 120 -6.99 -1.32 -4.81
N SER A 121 -7.03 -2.52 -5.39
CA SER A 121 -6.63 -3.76 -4.71
C SER A 121 -5.33 -4.25 -5.30
N ASN A 122 -4.34 -4.50 -4.45
CA ASN A 122 -2.99 -4.89 -4.86
C ASN A 122 -2.56 -6.11 -4.05
N ASN A 123 -1.93 -7.06 -4.72
CA ASN A 123 -1.28 -8.19 -4.08
C ASN A 123 0.23 -8.07 -4.32
N PHE A 124 1.01 -8.12 -3.24
CA PHE A 124 2.47 -8.04 -3.29
C PHE A 124 3.08 -9.33 -2.77
N ASP A 125 3.82 -10.02 -3.63
CA ASP A 125 4.65 -11.16 -3.28
C ASP A 125 6.11 -10.72 -3.09
N ILE A 126 6.63 -10.92 -1.89
CA ILE A 126 7.94 -10.42 -1.46
C ILE A 126 8.72 -11.55 -0.82
N ILE A 127 9.93 -11.82 -1.32
CA ILE A 127 10.83 -12.82 -0.72
C ILE A 127 11.81 -12.10 0.20
N VAL A 128 11.94 -12.60 1.44
CA VAL A 128 12.87 -12.09 2.46
C VAL A 128 13.75 -13.19 3.02
N ASP A 129 14.95 -12.83 3.46
CA ASP A 129 15.98 -13.78 3.94
C ASP A 129 15.90 -14.08 5.46
N ALA A 130 14.90 -13.55 6.16
CA ALA A 130 14.69 -13.79 7.59
C ALA A 130 13.20 -13.81 7.91
N LYS A 131 12.84 -14.38 9.06
CA LYS A 131 11.46 -14.56 9.48
C LYS A 131 10.74 -13.20 9.58
N PRO A 132 9.66 -13.00 8.82
CA PRO A 132 8.92 -11.76 8.84
C PRO A 132 7.84 -11.79 9.93
N VAL A 133 7.59 -10.63 10.54
CA VAL A 133 6.65 -10.45 11.66
C VAL A 133 5.49 -9.53 11.25
N GLU A 134 5.78 -8.43 10.57
CA GLU A 134 4.77 -7.47 10.12
C GLU A 134 5.05 -7.03 8.67
N ALA A 135 3.99 -6.67 7.95
CA ALA A 135 4.10 -6.09 6.61
C ALA A 135 3.09 -4.95 6.45
N GLY A 136 3.40 -4.02 5.56
CA GLY A 136 2.53 -2.86 5.37
C GLY A 136 2.77 -2.07 4.09
N ILE A 137 1.79 -1.23 3.79
CA ILE A 137 1.83 -0.24 2.72
C ILE A 137 1.80 1.16 3.35
N ASP A 138 2.68 2.03 2.88
CA ASP A 138 3.04 3.28 3.56
C ASP A 138 3.33 3.08 5.06
N PRO A 139 4.25 2.16 5.42
CA PRO A 139 4.43 1.72 6.80
C PRO A 139 4.94 2.82 7.75
N TYR A 140 5.51 3.90 7.20
CA TYR A 140 5.98 5.06 7.95
C TYR A 140 5.06 6.28 7.82
N ASN A 141 3.83 6.09 7.32
CA ASN A 141 2.79 7.12 7.24
C ASN A 141 3.26 8.40 6.51
N LYS A 142 3.95 8.22 5.37
CA LYS A 142 4.46 9.32 4.54
C LYS A 142 3.35 9.98 3.73
N LEU A 143 2.26 9.26 3.46
CA LEU A 143 1.09 9.79 2.78
C LEU A 143 0.06 10.31 3.79
N ILE A 144 -0.73 11.30 3.37
CA ILE A 144 -1.76 11.90 4.23
C ILE A 144 -2.95 10.93 4.32
N ASP A 145 -2.87 10.01 5.26
CA ASP A 145 -3.94 9.08 5.62
C ASP A 145 -4.62 9.52 6.93
N ARG A 146 -5.94 9.40 6.98
CA ARG A 146 -6.72 9.68 8.20
C ARG A 146 -6.76 8.50 9.17
N ASN A 147 -6.49 7.30 8.70
CA ASN A 147 -6.45 6.09 9.51
C ASN A 147 -5.16 5.33 9.21
N SER A 148 -4.06 5.72 9.81
CA SER A 148 -2.76 5.09 9.57
C SER A 148 -2.56 3.77 10.34
N ASP A 149 -3.42 3.46 11.30
CA ASP A 149 -3.26 2.29 12.17
C ASP A 149 -3.47 0.96 11.42
N ASP A 150 -4.09 0.98 10.24
CA ASP A 150 -4.27 -0.20 9.38
C ASP A 150 -3.33 -0.25 8.17
N ASN A 151 -2.30 0.60 8.14
CA ASN A 151 -1.22 0.56 7.13
C ASN A 151 -0.28 -0.63 7.30
N ARG A 152 -0.22 -1.22 8.50
CA ARG A 152 0.60 -2.39 8.83
C ARG A 152 -0.28 -3.48 9.44
N SER A 153 0.08 -4.74 9.20
CA SER A 153 -0.55 -5.90 9.83
C SER A 153 0.50 -6.92 10.24
N LYS A 154 0.21 -7.66 11.31
CA LYS A 154 0.96 -8.85 11.68
C LYS A 154 0.77 -9.93 10.63
N LEU A 155 1.86 -10.60 10.32
CA LEU A 155 1.88 -11.70 9.36
C LEU A 155 1.45 -13.00 10.05
N SER A 156 0.54 -13.72 9.40
CA SER A 156 0.15 -15.06 9.83
C SER A 156 0.81 -16.12 8.94
N GLU A 157 1.19 -17.25 9.55
CA GLU A 157 1.82 -18.34 8.81
C GLU A 157 0.77 -19.05 7.96
N LYS A 158 0.98 -19.06 6.64
CA LYS A 158 0.16 -19.82 5.70
C LYS A 158 0.61 -21.27 5.77
N LYS A 159 -0.05 -22.06 6.63
CA LYS A 159 0.17 -23.51 6.68
C LYS A 159 -0.10 -24.07 5.29
N SER A 160 0.95 -24.58 4.64
CA SER A 160 0.82 -25.31 3.38
C SER A 160 -0.20 -26.42 3.61
N SER A 161 -1.38 -26.28 2.98
CA SER A 161 -2.38 -27.33 2.97
C SER A 161 -1.82 -28.43 2.07
N THR A 162 -1.15 -29.41 2.69
CA THR A 162 -0.89 -30.71 2.08
C THR A 162 -2.25 -31.32 1.75
N THR A 163 -2.77 -31.04 0.56
CA THR A 163 -3.87 -31.80 -0.02
C THR A 163 -3.26 -33.12 -0.48
N ALA A 164 -3.04 -34.02 0.47
CA ALA A 164 -2.88 -35.44 0.16
C ALA A 164 -4.25 -35.92 -0.35
N LYS A 165 -4.40 -35.98 -1.67
CA LYS A 165 -5.40 -36.83 -2.31
C LYS A 165 -4.86 -38.26 -2.23
N GLU A 166 -5.45 -39.07 -1.35
CA GLU A 166 -5.58 -40.52 -1.53
C GLU A 166 -6.97 -40.83 -2.08
#